data_AF-A0A2T1BZ61-F1
#
_entry.id   AF-A0A2T1BZ61-F1
#
_cell.length_a   1.000
_cell.length_b   1.000
_cell.length_c   1.000
_cell.angle_alpha   90.00
_cell.angle_beta   90.00
_cell.angle_gamma   90.00
#
_symmetry.space_group_name_H-M   'P 1'
#
loop_
_entity.id
_entity.type
_entity.pdbx_description
1 polymer ?
#
loop_
_entity_poly.entity_id
_entity_poly.type
_entity_poly.pdbx_seq_one_letter_code
_entity_poly.pdbx_strand_id
1 'polypeptide(L)'
;MLNEVWLRPLVWTDYRVALLFLVIFPLVLLIWSLAQKTEAVSHLMSIYWKVSSLLAITVLLMIGSLQISYICSLFARILIPISLWFWIDLNEEIDDLPPSPFKLAVTAWRWGTTIYCVIGTLAILPFVPCAISTLTFKQTHCQIWLEAPWKFREMFLGGYKPEALGTFGIFALIIYTLSLGYFAIIQLGKQGRSAMPQ
;
A
#
# COMPACT_ATOMS: atom_id res chain seq x y z
N MET A 1 -0.80 30.88 2.14
CA MET A 1 -0.60 30.87 3.61
C MET A 1 -1.70 30.13 4.38
N LEU A 2 -2.85 29.79 3.79
CA LEU A 2 -3.88 28.94 4.43
C LEU A 2 -3.55 27.42 4.40
N ASN A 3 -2.45 27.00 3.75
CA ASN A 3 -2.28 25.60 3.31
C ASN A 3 -1.48 24.71 4.28
N GLU A 4 -0.54 25.23 5.08
CA GLU A 4 0.32 24.38 5.93
C GLU A 4 -0.39 23.92 7.21
N VAL A 5 -1.26 24.75 7.79
CA VAL A 5 -1.97 24.45 9.05
C VAL A 5 -2.92 23.28 8.89
N TRP A 6 -3.59 23.16 7.74
CA TRP A 6 -4.51 22.05 7.44
C TRP A 6 -3.80 20.83 6.85
N LEU A 7 -2.65 21.03 6.19
CA LEU A 7 -1.90 19.94 5.57
C LEU A 7 -1.36 18.95 6.60
N ARG A 8 -0.79 19.43 7.71
CA ARG A 8 -0.22 18.54 8.73
C ARG A 8 -1.28 17.63 9.37
N PRO A 9 -2.43 18.12 9.89
CA PRO A 9 -3.51 17.26 10.36
C PRO A 9 -4.02 16.29 9.30
N LEU A 10 -4.12 16.72 8.04
CA LEU A 10 -4.56 15.87 6.93
C LEU A 10 -3.60 14.70 6.70
N VAL A 11 -2.29 14.97 6.61
CA VAL A 11 -1.24 13.95 6.45
C VAL A 11 -1.25 12.97 7.62
N TRP A 12 -1.31 13.47 8.85
CA TRP A 12 -1.38 12.60 10.03
C TRP A 12 -2.63 11.73 10.07
N THR A 13 -3.77 12.26 9.62
CA THR A 13 -5.01 11.49 9.50
C THR A 13 -4.89 10.44 8.42
N ASP A 14 -4.31 10.78 7.26
CA ASP A 14 -4.05 9.85 6.17
C ASP A 14 -3.23 8.64 6.64
N TYR A 15 -2.13 8.84 7.36
CA TYR A 15 -1.34 7.73 7.92
C TYR A 15 -2.12 6.83 8.89
N ARG A 16 -2.98 7.42 9.73
CA ARG A 16 -3.81 6.64 10.68
C ARG A 16 -4.85 5.81 9.95
N VAL A 17 -5.53 6.42 8.97
CA VAL A 17 -6.51 5.74 8.14
C VAL A 17 -5.83 4.65 7.29
N ALA A 18 -4.65 4.92 6.73
CA ALA A 18 -3.83 3.92 6.03
C ALA A 18 -3.53 2.72 6.91
N LEU A 19 -3.09 2.93 8.15
CA LEU A 19 -2.79 1.84 9.08
C LEU A 19 -4.03 0.99 9.38
N LEU A 20 -5.19 1.62 9.58
CA LEU A 20 -6.43 0.90 9.84
C LEU A 20 -6.87 0.07 8.63
N PHE A 21 -7.01 0.71 7.45
CA PHE A 21 -7.56 0.07 6.25
C PHE A 21 -6.57 -0.83 5.52
N LEU A 22 -5.29 -0.50 5.53
CA LEU A 22 -4.29 -1.19 4.73
C LEU A 22 -3.40 -2.15 5.51
N VAL A 23 -3.52 -2.18 6.85
CA VAL A 23 -2.74 -3.11 7.68
C VAL A 23 -3.64 -3.86 8.65
N ILE A 24 -4.38 -3.16 9.51
CA ILE A 24 -5.14 -3.80 10.61
C ILE A 24 -6.32 -4.62 10.07
N PHE A 25 -7.21 -4.01 9.28
CA PHE A 25 -8.35 -4.73 8.70
C PHE A 25 -7.94 -5.93 7.84
N PRO A 26 -6.99 -5.84 6.88
CA PRO A 26 -6.59 -7.01 6.10
C PRO A 26 -5.94 -8.09 6.93
N LEU A 27 -5.24 -7.74 8.02
CA LEU A 27 -4.67 -8.74 8.93
C LEU A 27 -5.76 -9.50 9.69
N VAL A 28 -6.78 -8.80 10.18
CA VAL A 28 -7.95 -9.43 10.82
C VAL A 28 -8.70 -10.32 9.82
N LEU A 29 -8.92 -9.85 8.59
CA LEU A 29 -9.57 -10.63 7.54
C LEU A 29 -8.76 -11.85 7.12
N LEU A 30 -7.43 -11.76 7.08
CA LEU A 30 -6.55 -12.90 6.80
C LEU A 30 -6.66 -13.96 7.91
N ILE A 31 -6.62 -13.57 9.18
CA ILE A 31 -6.79 -14.51 10.29
C ILE A 31 -8.18 -15.17 10.22
N TRP A 32 -9.21 -14.37 9.92
CA TRP A 32 -10.58 -14.87 9.81
C TRP A 32 -10.77 -15.79 8.60
N SER A 33 -10.12 -15.52 7.46
CA SER A 33 -10.20 -16.37 6.26
C SER A 33 -9.56 -17.74 6.51
N LEU A 34 -8.47 -17.80 7.26
CA LEU A 34 -7.84 -19.04 7.68
C LEU A 34 -8.74 -19.84 8.63
N ALA A 35 -9.44 -19.17 9.56
CA ALA A 35 -10.38 -19.82 10.46
C ALA A 35 -11.62 -20.37 9.72
N GLN A 36 -12.11 -19.66 8.70
CA GLN A 36 -13.24 -20.08 7.85
C GLN A 36 -12.83 -21.03 6.71
N LYS A 37 -11.52 -21.29 6.55
CA LYS A 37 -10.94 -22.11 5.46
C LYS A 37 -11.37 -21.64 4.07
N THR A 38 -11.45 -20.32 3.87
CA THR A 38 -11.83 -19.74 2.59
C THR A 38 -10.58 -19.52 1.73
N GLU A 39 -10.34 -20.42 0.79
CA GLU A 39 -9.13 -20.40 -0.06
C GLU A 39 -9.08 -19.13 -0.94
N ALA A 40 -10.19 -18.77 -1.59
CA ALA A 40 -10.32 -17.57 -2.41
C ALA A 40 -9.84 -16.29 -1.68
N VAL A 41 -10.37 -16.07 -0.48
CA VAL A 41 -10.06 -14.88 0.33
C VAL A 41 -8.62 -14.94 0.83
N SER A 42 -8.14 -16.12 1.23
CA SER A 42 -6.75 -16.29 1.68
C SER A 42 -5.74 -16.05 0.55
N HIS A 43 -6.07 -16.47 -0.66
CA HIS A 43 -5.27 -16.22 -1.86
C HIS A 43 -5.29 -14.73 -2.23
N LEU A 44 -6.48 -14.10 -2.20
CA LEU A 44 -6.63 -12.65 -2.38
C LEU A 44 -5.79 -11.87 -1.36
N MET A 45 -5.80 -12.25 -0.08
CA MET A 45 -4.98 -11.63 0.95
C MET A 45 -3.49 -11.79 0.66
N SER A 46 -3.04 -12.97 0.21
CA SER A 46 -1.63 -13.20 -0.16
C SER A 46 -1.18 -12.28 -1.30
N ILE A 47 -2.01 -12.13 -2.34
CA ILE A 47 -1.76 -11.20 -3.44
C ILE A 47 -1.74 -9.76 -2.93
N TYR A 48 -2.74 -9.39 -2.12
CA TYR A 48 -2.84 -8.07 -1.53
C TYR A 48 -1.58 -7.70 -0.74
N TRP A 49 -1.10 -8.56 0.17
CA TRP A 49 0.09 -8.30 0.98
C TRP A 49 1.37 -8.17 0.15
N LYS A 50 1.50 -8.98 -0.91
CA LYS A 50 2.61 -8.84 -1.85
C LYS A 50 2.60 -7.47 -2.51
N VAL A 51 1.45 -7.02 -3.00
CA VAL A 51 1.32 -5.72 -3.69
C VAL A 51 1.41 -4.53 -2.72
N SER A 52 0.75 -4.62 -1.57
CA SER A 52 0.74 -3.55 -0.56
C SER A 52 2.06 -3.42 0.18
N SER A 53 2.97 -4.40 0.10
CA SER A 53 4.34 -4.30 0.62
C SER A 53 5.10 -3.08 0.08
N LEU A 54 4.73 -2.56 -1.10
CA LEU A 54 5.28 -1.31 -1.62
C LEU A 54 5.03 -0.11 -0.70
N LEU A 55 3.96 -0.10 0.11
CA LEU A 55 3.74 0.91 1.15
C LEU A 55 4.75 0.79 2.29
N ALA A 56 5.07 -0.42 2.72
CA ALA A 56 6.10 -0.64 3.74
C ALA A 56 7.49 -0.21 3.23
N ILE A 57 7.80 -0.54 1.98
CA ILE A 57 8.99 -0.05 1.27
C ILE A 57 8.98 1.48 1.22
N THR A 58 7.84 2.09 0.90
CA THR A 58 7.67 3.56 0.88
C THR A 58 8.00 4.18 2.23
N VAL A 59 7.53 3.60 3.34
CA VAL A 59 7.84 4.08 4.70
C VAL A 59 9.34 4.04 4.97
N LEU A 60 10.03 2.95 4.60
CA LEU A 60 11.49 2.84 4.75
C LEU A 60 12.24 3.90 3.93
N LEU A 61 11.80 4.14 2.69
CA LEU A 61 12.37 5.17 1.83
C LEU A 61 12.14 6.58 2.40
N MET A 62 10.95 6.85 2.97
CA MET A 62 10.64 8.13 3.63
C MET A 62 11.44 8.34 4.91
N ILE A 63 11.71 7.29 5.68
CA ILE A 63 12.61 7.35 6.84
C ILE A 63 14.02 7.77 6.40
N GLY A 64 14.50 7.25 5.27
CA GLY A 64 15.77 7.66 4.67
C GLY A 64 15.72 9.01 3.93
N SER A 65 14.61 9.74 4.00
CA SER A 65 14.39 11.02 3.29
C SER A 65 14.63 10.93 1.78
N LEU A 66 14.27 9.81 1.15
CA LEU A 66 14.50 9.56 -0.28
C LEU A 66 13.31 10.02 -1.12
N GLN A 67 13.55 10.90 -2.10
CA GLN A 67 12.52 11.50 -2.96
C GLN A 67 11.68 10.48 -3.75
N ILE A 68 12.28 9.34 -4.11
CA ILE A 68 11.58 8.27 -4.84
C ILE A 68 10.37 7.71 -4.08
N SER A 69 10.30 7.90 -2.76
CA SER A 69 9.19 7.45 -1.92
C SER A 69 7.84 8.01 -2.36
N TYR A 70 7.76 9.25 -2.89
CA TYR A 70 6.49 9.81 -3.38
C TYR A 70 5.96 9.05 -4.59
N ILE A 71 6.86 8.62 -5.49
CA ILE A 71 6.49 7.80 -6.65
C ILE A 71 6.04 6.41 -6.18
N CYS A 72 6.79 5.79 -5.26
CA CYS A 72 6.39 4.52 -4.66
C CYS A 72 5.03 4.61 -3.96
N SER A 73 4.77 5.69 -3.22
CA SER A 73 3.47 5.94 -2.57
C SER A 73 2.34 6.05 -3.58
N LEU A 74 2.55 6.74 -4.69
CA LEU A 74 1.57 6.90 -5.75
C LEU A 74 1.26 5.54 -6.39
N PHE A 75 2.28 4.80 -6.82
CA PHE A 75 2.11 3.50 -7.44
C PHE A 75 1.49 2.48 -6.49
N ALA A 76 1.86 2.48 -5.22
CA ALA A 76 1.25 1.57 -4.24
C ALA A 76 -0.26 1.79 -4.12
N ARG A 77 -0.71 3.04 -4.06
CA ARG A 77 -2.13 3.40 -3.99
C ARG A 77 -2.90 3.06 -5.27
N ILE A 78 -2.25 3.01 -6.42
CA ILE A 78 -2.86 2.57 -7.69
C ILE A 78 -2.89 1.04 -7.78
N LEU A 79 -1.79 0.38 -7.45
CA LEU A 79 -1.65 -1.07 -7.58
C LEU A 79 -2.53 -1.84 -6.59
N ILE A 80 -2.78 -1.30 -5.39
CA ILE A 80 -3.62 -1.96 -4.38
C ILE A 80 -5.04 -2.22 -4.91
N PRO A 81 -5.83 -1.22 -5.35
CA PRO A 81 -7.14 -1.45 -5.94
C PRO A 81 -7.11 -2.39 -7.15
N ILE A 82 -6.09 -2.27 -8.01
CA ILE A 82 -5.93 -3.18 -9.15
C ILE A 82 -5.82 -4.62 -8.64
N SER A 83 -4.95 -4.88 -7.66
CA SER A 83 -4.76 -6.22 -7.10
C SER A 83 -6.04 -6.81 -6.46
N LEU A 84 -6.93 -5.94 -5.97
CA LEU A 84 -8.18 -6.37 -5.34
C LEU A 84 -9.26 -6.77 -6.33
N TRP A 85 -9.28 -6.20 -7.54
CA TRP A 85 -10.39 -6.36 -8.48
C TRP A 85 -9.99 -7.02 -9.81
N PHE A 86 -8.71 -7.13 -10.10
CA PHE A 86 -8.21 -7.62 -11.38
C PHE A 86 -8.58 -9.09 -11.68
N TRP A 87 -8.56 -9.94 -10.65
CA TRP A 87 -8.71 -11.40 -10.72
C TRP A 87 -10.17 -11.83 -10.84
N ILE A 88 -10.55 -12.45 -11.96
CA ILE A 88 -11.94 -12.84 -12.22
C ILE A 88 -12.34 -14.03 -11.35
N ASP A 89 -11.50 -15.07 -11.31
CA ASP A 89 -11.71 -16.29 -10.54
C ASP A 89 -11.96 -16.00 -9.06
N LEU A 90 -11.10 -15.18 -8.44
CA LEU A 90 -11.25 -14.79 -7.04
C LEU A 90 -12.50 -13.93 -6.80
N ASN A 91 -12.91 -13.12 -7.78
CA ASN A 91 -14.11 -12.30 -7.65
C ASN A 91 -15.36 -13.17 -7.65
N GLU A 92 -15.46 -14.09 -8.61
CA GLU A 92 -16.58 -15.03 -8.73
C GLU A 92 -16.71 -15.88 -7.47
N GLU A 93 -15.63 -16.48 -6.97
CA GLU A 93 -15.66 -17.29 -5.75
C GLU A 93 -16.07 -16.51 -4.50
N ILE A 94 -15.64 -15.25 -4.37
CA ILE A 94 -16.04 -14.38 -3.24
C ILE A 94 -17.51 -13.97 -3.37
N ASP A 95 -17.99 -13.74 -4.58
CA ASP A 95 -19.39 -13.39 -4.86
C ASP A 95 -20.33 -14.58 -4.62
N ASP A 96 -19.86 -15.81 -4.80
CA ASP A 96 -20.61 -17.05 -4.53
C ASP A 96 -20.62 -17.47 -3.04
N LEU A 97 -19.84 -16.81 -2.17
CA LEU A 97 -19.87 -17.10 -0.74
C LEU A 97 -21.29 -16.94 -0.16
N PRO A 98 -21.71 -17.80 0.79
CA PRO A 98 -22.99 -17.66 1.45
C PRO A 98 -23.05 -16.31 2.21
N PRO A 99 -24.23 -15.67 2.30
CA PRO A 99 -24.40 -14.43 3.02
C PRO A 99 -24.00 -14.62 4.50
N SER A 100 -22.90 -14.00 4.90
CA SER A 100 -22.31 -14.13 6.22
C SER A 100 -21.66 -12.80 6.64
N PRO A 101 -21.47 -12.56 7.95
CA PRO A 101 -20.73 -11.38 8.43
C PRO A 101 -19.33 -11.27 7.82
N PHE A 102 -18.69 -12.41 7.54
CA PHE A 102 -17.37 -12.48 6.91
C PHE A 102 -17.41 -12.00 5.45
N LYS A 103 -18.38 -12.46 4.64
CA LYS A 103 -18.57 -11.96 3.27
C LYS A 103 -18.77 -10.44 3.27
N LEU A 104 -19.64 -9.94 4.15
CA LEU A 104 -19.87 -8.50 4.29
C LEU A 104 -18.59 -7.75 4.67
N ALA A 105 -17.82 -8.26 5.63
CA ALA A 105 -16.57 -7.64 6.07
C ALA A 105 -15.53 -7.58 4.94
N VAL A 106 -15.36 -8.66 4.17
CA VAL A 106 -14.45 -8.69 3.01
C VAL A 106 -14.89 -7.70 1.94
N THR A 107 -16.17 -7.71 1.55
CA THR A 107 -16.69 -6.81 0.50
C THR A 107 -16.63 -5.35 0.93
N ALA A 108 -17.01 -5.04 2.17
CA ALA A 108 -16.94 -3.69 2.71
C ALA A 108 -15.49 -3.17 2.79
N TRP A 109 -14.56 -4.02 3.24
CA TRP A 109 -13.15 -3.68 3.27
C TRP A 109 -12.56 -3.46 1.86
N ARG A 110 -12.90 -4.31 0.87
CA ARG A 110 -12.44 -4.14 -0.52
C ARG A 110 -12.85 -2.79 -1.08
N TRP A 111 -14.12 -2.41 -0.91
CA TRP A 111 -14.62 -1.10 -1.33
C TRP A 111 -14.02 0.06 -0.53
N GLY A 112 -13.96 -0.06 0.80
CA GLY A 112 -13.37 0.96 1.66
C GLY A 112 -11.91 1.23 1.31
N THR A 113 -11.11 0.18 1.11
CA THR A 113 -9.72 0.26 0.66
C THR A 113 -9.61 0.90 -0.72
N THR A 114 -10.49 0.54 -1.66
CA THR A 114 -10.51 1.11 -3.01
C THR A 114 -10.76 2.62 -2.97
N ILE A 115 -11.80 3.05 -2.24
CA ILE A 115 -12.14 4.47 -2.09
C ILE A 115 -11.00 5.22 -1.41
N TYR A 116 -10.45 4.67 -0.32
CA TYR A 116 -9.31 5.26 0.38
C TYR A 116 -8.10 5.43 -0.55
N CYS A 117 -7.75 4.41 -1.31
CA CYS A 117 -6.63 4.45 -2.25
C CYS A 117 -6.85 5.46 -3.38
N VAL A 118 -8.08 5.60 -3.91
CA VAL A 118 -8.41 6.61 -4.92
C VAL A 118 -8.25 8.02 -4.34
N ILE A 119 -8.82 8.29 -3.16
CA ILE A 119 -8.68 9.58 -2.47
C ILE A 119 -7.21 9.87 -2.18
N GLY A 120 -6.46 8.89 -1.66
CA GLY A 120 -5.04 9.02 -1.38
C GLY A 120 -4.19 9.24 -2.63
N THR A 121 -4.57 8.66 -3.77
CA THR A 121 -3.93 8.90 -5.07
C THR A 121 -4.12 10.35 -5.51
N LEU A 122 -5.35 10.86 -5.41
CA LEU A 122 -5.64 12.26 -5.71
C LEU A 122 -4.92 13.21 -4.75
N ALA A 123 -4.82 12.84 -3.47
CA ALA A 123 -4.14 13.64 -2.45
C ALA A 123 -2.61 13.70 -2.63
N ILE A 124 -1.96 12.64 -3.14
CA ILE A 124 -0.51 12.60 -3.35
C ILE A 124 -0.08 13.21 -4.69
N LEU A 125 -1.00 13.32 -5.66
CA LEU A 125 -0.72 13.81 -7.01
C LEU A 125 -0.07 15.21 -7.04
N PRO A 126 -0.50 16.20 -6.22
CA PRO A 126 0.17 17.50 -6.13
C PRO A 126 1.60 17.45 -5.59
N PHE A 127 1.98 16.37 -4.91
CA PHE A 127 3.30 16.17 -4.30
C PHE A 127 4.26 15.36 -5.19
N VAL A 128 3.84 14.94 -6.40
CA VAL A 128 4.73 14.29 -7.38
C VAL A 128 5.98 15.13 -7.70
N PRO A 129 5.93 16.47 -7.80
CA PRO A 129 7.13 17.28 -7.98
C PRO A 129 8.17 17.14 -6.86
N CYS A 130 7.77 16.76 -5.64
CA CYS A 130 8.70 16.46 -4.53
C CYS A 130 9.64 15.29 -4.87
N ALA A 131 9.22 14.38 -5.76
CA ALA A 131 10.04 13.26 -6.21
C ALA A 131 11.12 13.64 -7.22
N ILE A 132 10.87 14.68 -8.02
CA ILE A 132 11.65 15.00 -9.22
C ILE A 132 12.68 16.09 -8.92
N SER A 133 12.32 17.08 -8.10
CA SER A 133 13.15 18.27 -7.83
C SER A 133 13.66 18.29 -6.41
N THR A 134 14.97 18.34 -6.24
CA THR A 134 15.64 18.49 -4.93
C THR A 134 15.32 19.83 -4.27
N LEU A 135 15.07 20.88 -5.06
CA LEU A 135 14.65 22.19 -4.57
C LEU A 135 13.23 22.12 -3.99
N THR A 136 12.31 21.47 -4.70
CA THR A 136 10.93 21.30 -4.25
C THR A 136 10.86 20.40 -3.02
N PHE A 137 11.64 19.31 -3.00
CA PHE A 137 11.69 18.39 -1.87
C PHE A 137 12.03 19.08 -0.54
N LYS A 138 12.91 20.09 -0.56
CA LYS A 138 13.28 20.86 0.65
C LYS A 138 12.18 21.77 1.17
N GLN A 139 11.10 21.98 0.42
CA GLN A 139 9.99 22.83 0.85
C GLN A 139 9.18 22.13 1.95
N THR A 140 8.65 22.91 2.88
CA THR A 140 7.94 22.43 4.08
C THR A 140 6.81 21.46 3.74
N HIS A 141 6.06 21.71 2.67
CA HIS A 141 4.91 20.88 2.29
C HIS A 141 5.30 19.46 1.84
N CYS A 142 6.49 19.25 1.29
CA CYS A 142 7.00 17.90 1.03
C CYS A 142 7.43 17.27 2.36
N GLN A 143 8.25 17.99 3.14
CA GLN A 143 8.84 17.49 4.39
C GLN A 143 7.80 17.03 5.43
N ILE A 144 6.62 17.66 5.49
CA ILE A 144 5.52 17.25 6.38
C ILE A 144 5.14 15.77 6.21
N TRP A 145 5.23 15.22 5.00
CA TRP A 145 4.91 13.81 4.74
C TRP A 145 5.89 12.82 5.39
N LEU A 146 7.09 13.28 5.73
CA LEU A 146 8.14 12.47 6.35
C LEU A 146 7.98 12.37 7.87
N GLU A 147 7.24 13.29 8.50
CA GLU A 147 7.12 13.34 9.96
C GLU A 147 6.56 12.06 10.58
N ALA A 148 5.53 11.47 9.97
CA ALA A 148 4.90 10.25 10.48
C ALA A 148 5.82 9.01 10.36
N PRO A 149 6.47 8.74 9.20
CA PRO A 149 7.52 7.72 9.10
C PRO A 149 8.66 7.89 10.10
N TRP A 150 9.07 9.14 10.36
CA TRP A 150 10.10 9.43 11.36
C TRP A 150 9.64 9.10 12.78
N LYS A 151 8.41 9.46 13.17
CA LYS A 151 7.87 9.04 14.48
C LYS A 151 7.70 7.53 14.60
N PHE A 152 7.29 6.86 13.51
CA PHE A 152 7.22 5.39 13.49
C PHE A 152 8.59 4.77 13.75
N ARG A 153 9.63 5.29 13.10
CA ARG A 153 11.01 4.89 13.36
C ARG A 153 11.41 5.12 14.81
N GLU A 154 11.14 6.28 15.39
CA GLU A 154 11.50 6.56 16.80
C GLU A 154 10.86 5.56 17.77
N MET A 155 9.61 5.17 17.52
CA MET A 155 8.87 4.26 18.38
C MET A 155 9.29 2.79 18.24
N PHE A 156 9.53 2.31 17.02
CA PHE A 156 9.73 0.88 16.74
C PHE A 156 11.14 0.52 16.26
N LEU A 157 11.87 1.46 15.65
CA LEU A 157 13.16 1.25 14.97
C LEU A 157 14.25 2.22 15.47
N GLY A 158 14.12 2.74 16.70
CA GLY A 158 14.99 3.81 17.22
C GLY A 158 16.48 3.46 17.25
N GLY A 159 16.83 2.18 17.32
CA GLY A 159 18.22 1.70 17.32
C GLY A 159 18.92 1.68 15.95
N TYR A 160 18.20 1.84 14.83
CA TYR A 160 18.78 1.84 13.49
C TYR A 160 19.07 3.26 13.02
N LYS A 161 20.03 3.49 12.12
CA LYS A 161 20.26 4.82 11.51
C LYS A 161 19.28 5.10 10.35
N PRO A 162 18.84 6.35 10.10
CA PRO A 162 17.85 6.63 9.04
C PRO A 162 18.37 6.22 7.67
N GLU A 163 19.66 6.45 7.41
CA GLU A 163 20.31 6.13 6.15
C GLU A 163 20.30 4.62 5.90
N ALA A 164 20.56 3.81 6.94
CA ALA A 164 20.55 2.36 6.83
C ALA A 164 19.16 1.81 6.47
N LEU A 165 18.09 2.36 7.07
CA LEU A 165 16.72 1.98 6.73
C LEU A 165 16.35 2.42 5.31
N GLY A 166 16.79 3.61 4.87
CA GLY A 166 16.63 4.06 3.49
C GLY A 166 17.31 3.14 2.50
N THR A 167 18.55 2.72 2.77
CA THR A 167 19.28 1.74 1.94
C THR A 167 18.56 0.40 1.87
N PHE A 168 18.03 -0.10 2.99
CA PHE A 168 17.21 -1.31 2.99
C PHE A 168 15.95 -1.15 2.15
N GLY A 169 15.30 0.01 2.23
CA GLY A 169 14.17 0.38 1.37
C GLY A 169 14.52 0.33 -0.12
N ILE A 170 15.71 0.80 -0.52
CA ILE A 170 16.18 0.73 -1.92
C ILE A 170 16.34 -0.74 -2.37
N PHE A 171 17.01 -1.57 -1.57
CA PHE A 171 17.17 -2.99 -1.90
C PHE A 171 15.82 -3.70 -2.02
N ALA A 172 14.90 -3.44 -1.09
CA ALA A 172 13.56 -3.98 -1.14
C ALA A 172 12.79 -3.51 -2.39
N LEU A 173 12.94 -2.24 -2.78
CA LEU A 173 12.32 -1.69 -3.99
C LEU A 173 12.85 -2.36 -5.26
N ILE A 174 14.15 -2.63 -5.34
CA ILE A 174 14.75 -3.34 -6.49
C ILE A 174 14.15 -4.75 -6.60
N ILE A 175 14.14 -5.51 -5.50
CA ILE A 175 13.56 -6.86 -5.47
C ILE A 175 12.08 -6.83 -5.84
N TYR A 176 11.33 -5.89 -5.28
CA TYR A 176 9.90 -5.71 -5.58
C TYR A 176 9.69 -5.43 -7.07
N THR A 177 10.46 -4.51 -7.66
CA THR A 177 10.32 -4.11 -9.06
C THR A 177 10.66 -5.26 -10.01
N LEU A 178 11.72 -6.02 -9.73
CA LEU A 178 12.08 -7.21 -10.50
C LEU A 178 10.98 -8.29 -10.43
N SER A 179 10.45 -8.52 -9.23
CA SER A 179 9.39 -9.52 -9.01
C SER A 179 8.09 -9.14 -9.71
N LEU A 180 7.69 -7.86 -9.60
CA LEU A 180 6.50 -7.33 -10.28
C LEU A 180 6.67 -7.34 -11.79
N GLY A 181 7.85 -6.97 -12.30
CA GLY A 181 8.16 -7.01 -13.74
C GLY A 181 8.12 -8.44 -14.29
N TYR A 182 8.73 -9.40 -13.58
CA TYR A 182 8.66 -10.82 -13.93
C TYR A 182 7.21 -11.31 -13.98
N PHE A 183 6.42 -10.98 -12.95
CA PHE A 183 5.00 -11.36 -12.90
C PHE A 183 4.22 -10.75 -14.08
N ALA A 184 4.36 -9.45 -14.33
CA ALA A 184 3.62 -8.73 -15.36
C ALA A 184 3.96 -9.19 -16.78
N ILE A 185 5.23 -9.53 -17.07
CA ILE A 185 5.67 -9.93 -18.41
C ILE A 185 5.42 -11.42 -18.65
N ILE A 186 5.69 -12.27 -17.65
CA ILE A 186 5.75 -13.72 -17.85
C ILE A 186 4.51 -14.42 -17.30
N GLN A 187 4.12 -14.16 -16.05
CA GLN A 187 3.00 -14.88 -15.44
C GLN A 187 1.66 -14.38 -15.98
N LEU A 188 1.50 -13.06 -16.13
CA LEU A 188 0.26 -12.48 -16.62
C LEU A 188 -0.07 -12.92 -18.05
N GLY A 189 0.95 -13.06 -18.92
CA GLY A 189 0.75 -13.58 -20.27
C GLY A 189 0.34 -15.06 -20.31
N LYS A 190 0.67 -15.84 -19.27
CA LYS A 190 0.35 -17.28 -19.18
C LYS A 190 -0.98 -17.55 -18.48
N GLN A 191 -1.25 -16.84 -17.39
CA GLN A 191 -2.40 -17.07 -16.50
C GLN A 191 -3.57 -16.14 -16.81
N GLY A 192 -3.34 -15.06 -17.58
CA GLY A 192 -4.36 -14.07 -17.89
C GLY A 192 -4.89 -13.39 -16.62
N ARG A 193 -6.21 -13.51 -16.40
CA ARG A 193 -6.92 -12.93 -15.25
C ARG A 193 -7.30 -13.96 -14.18
N SER A 194 -6.73 -15.17 -14.24
CA SER A 194 -6.96 -16.23 -13.26
C SER A 194 -5.77 -16.33 -12.30
N ALA A 195 -6.03 -16.20 -11.01
CA ALA A 195 -5.01 -16.24 -9.96
C ALA A 195 -4.59 -17.68 -9.62
N MET A 196 -5.48 -18.64 -9.79
CA MET A 196 -5.21 -20.04 -9.50
C MET A 196 -4.69 -20.79 -10.74
N PRO A 197 -3.70 -21.69 -10.60
CA PRO A 197 -3.32 -22.60 -11.68
C PRO A 197 -4.50 -23.53 -11.97
N GLN A 198 -4.96 -23.53 -13.22
CA GLN A 198 -5.93 -24.51 -13.73
C GLN A 198 -5.29 -25.88 -13.93
#